data_AF-A0A847AZR3-F1
#
_entry.id   AF-A0A847AZR3-F1
#
_cell.length_a   1.000
_cell.length_b   1.000
_cell.length_c   1.000
_cell.angle_alpha   90.00
_cell.angle_beta   90.00
_cell.angle_gamma   90.00
#
_symmetry.space_group_name_H-M   'P 1'
#
loop_
_entity.id
_entity.type
_entity.pdbx_description
1 polymer ?
#
loop_
_entity_poly.entity_id
_entity_poly.type
_entity_poly.pdbx_seq_one_letter_code
_entity_poly.pdbx_strand_id
1 'polypeptide(L)'
;MKNISKKRAFLSIVGILFALILLELGLRLGGFVHLSILRSKNQAAIKEKGTYRILCLGDSTTENQWPPYLKEILNKEDLGIKFSVIDKGRSCTNTMHIMAELEQNISEYKPDMVITMMGVNDGGYYSDITNIRPGTLKNLRIYKLFKMIFLSIKDKNKEVQAAPIESIKQDENILEISWEKEARNNTKKNSLTSDELYAKLQQSKSGSADEYISMRRNYRDQGKY
;
A
#
# COMPACT_ATOMS: atom_id res chain seq x y z
N MET A 1 -9.54 -54.47 20.33
CA MET A 1 -10.14 -53.25 19.73
C MET A 1 -9.37 -51.94 19.98
N LYS A 2 -8.69 -51.74 21.13
CA LYS A 2 -8.00 -50.47 21.49
C LYS A 2 -6.88 -49.98 20.54
N ASN A 3 -6.26 -50.86 19.74
CA ASN A 3 -5.14 -50.50 18.86
C ASN A 3 -5.57 -49.96 17.48
N ILE A 4 -6.79 -50.27 17.03
CA ILE A 4 -7.29 -49.82 15.72
C ILE A 4 -7.66 -48.33 15.77
N SER A 5 -8.26 -47.88 16.87
CA SER A 5 -8.58 -46.46 17.07
C SER A 5 -7.34 -45.57 17.18
N LYS A 6 -6.28 -46.04 17.87
CA LYS A 6 -4.99 -45.33 17.95
C LYS A 6 -4.31 -45.18 16.59
N LYS A 7 -4.31 -46.23 15.77
CA LYS A 7 -3.75 -46.18 14.41
C LYS A 7 -4.49 -45.17 13.53
N ARG A 8 -5.82 -45.17 13.56
CA ARG A 8 -6.65 -44.21 12.80
C ARG A 8 -6.40 -42.77 13.24
N ALA A 9 -6.36 -42.50 14.54
CA ALA A 9 -6.06 -41.16 15.06
C ALA A 9 -4.66 -40.69 14.66
N PHE A 10 -3.66 -41.57 14.73
CA PHE A 10 -2.29 -41.27 14.30
C PHE A 10 -2.23 -40.90 12.81
N LEU A 11 -2.87 -41.69 11.94
CA LEU A 11 -2.96 -41.41 10.50
C LEU A 11 -3.59 -40.04 10.22
N SER A 12 -4.67 -39.69 10.94
CA SER A 12 -5.30 -38.37 10.81
C SER A 12 -4.37 -37.23 11.21
N ILE A 13 -3.64 -37.36 12.33
CA ILE A 13 -2.68 -36.34 12.78
C ILE A 13 -1.55 -36.16 11.77
N VAL A 14 -0.99 -37.26 11.26
CA VAL A 14 0.07 -37.22 10.24
C VAL A 14 -0.44 -36.56 8.96
N GLY A 15 -1.66 -36.88 8.52
CA GLY A 15 -2.28 -36.24 7.36
C GLY A 15 -2.44 -34.73 7.51
N ILE A 16 -2.89 -34.27 8.69
CA ILE A 16 -3.01 -32.84 8.99
C ILE A 16 -1.65 -32.15 8.98
N LEU A 17 -0.64 -32.73 9.64
CA LEU A 17 0.71 -32.16 9.64
C LEU A 17 1.29 -32.08 8.23
N PHE A 18 1.09 -33.12 7.42
CA PHE A 18 1.53 -33.15 6.03
C PHE A 18 0.84 -32.07 5.19
N ALA A 19 -0.48 -31.89 5.35
CA ALA A 19 -1.22 -30.83 4.67
C ALA A 19 -0.71 -29.43 5.06
N LEU A 20 -0.40 -29.19 6.34
CA LEU A 20 0.19 -27.94 6.79
C LEU A 20 1.59 -27.70 6.20
N ILE A 21 2.42 -28.74 6.09
CA ILE A 21 3.74 -28.64 5.45
C ILE A 21 3.59 -28.27 3.97
N LEU A 22 2.70 -28.93 3.24
CA LEU A 22 2.43 -28.63 1.84
C LEU A 22 1.91 -27.20 1.65
N LEU A 23 1.02 -26.74 2.53
CA LEU A 23 0.50 -25.39 2.47
C LEU A 23 1.60 -24.34 2.71
N GLU A 24 2.49 -24.55 3.69
CA GLU A 24 3.61 -23.63 3.94
C GLU A 24 4.58 -23.59 2.76
N LEU A 25 4.88 -24.76 2.17
CA LEU A 25 5.73 -24.86 1.00
C LEU A 25 5.11 -24.14 -0.21
N GLY A 26 3.82 -24.37 -0.46
CA GLY A 26 3.07 -23.68 -1.51
C GLY A 26 3.08 -22.16 -1.33
N LEU A 27 2.82 -21.69 -0.11
CA LEU A 27 2.88 -20.25 0.20
C LEU A 27 4.29 -19.69 -0.03
N ARG A 28 5.36 -20.40 0.34
CA ARG A 28 6.75 -19.98 0.11
C ARG A 28 7.10 -19.91 -1.36
N LEU A 29 6.77 -20.96 -2.12
CA LEU A 29 7.01 -21.04 -3.54
C LEU A 29 6.25 -19.94 -4.30
N GLY A 30 4.99 -19.69 -3.96
CA GLY A 30 4.21 -18.60 -4.55
C GLY A 30 4.85 -17.24 -4.36
N GLY A 31 5.34 -16.94 -3.14
CA GLY A 31 6.07 -15.69 -2.90
C GLY A 31 7.41 -15.61 -3.65
N PHE A 32 8.13 -16.73 -3.75
CA PHE A 32 9.38 -16.78 -4.49
C PHE A 32 9.16 -16.53 -5.99
N VAL A 33 8.15 -17.16 -6.59
CA VAL A 33 7.79 -16.96 -8.00
C VAL A 33 7.40 -15.50 -8.25
N HIS A 34 6.56 -14.91 -7.40
CA HIS A 34 6.14 -13.52 -7.51
C HIS A 34 7.34 -12.54 -7.47
N LEU A 35 8.23 -12.70 -6.49
CA LEU A 35 9.45 -11.89 -6.38
C LEU A 35 10.42 -12.11 -7.56
N SER A 36 10.49 -13.33 -8.09
CA SER A 36 11.35 -13.66 -9.23
C SER A 36 10.87 -12.99 -10.51
N ILE A 37 9.55 -12.96 -10.75
CA ILE A 37 8.95 -12.25 -11.89
C ILE A 37 9.22 -10.76 -11.79
N LEU A 38 8.98 -10.15 -10.63
CA LEU A 38 9.27 -8.73 -10.38
C LEU A 38 10.75 -8.40 -10.62
N ARG A 39 11.65 -9.20 -10.04
CA ARG A 39 13.10 -9.02 -10.23
C ARG A 39 13.51 -9.15 -11.70
N SER A 40 12.94 -10.11 -12.44
CA SER A 40 13.24 -10.29 -13.86
C SER A 40 12.83 -9.06 -14.69
N LYS A 41 11.63 -8.51 -14.46
CA LYS A 41 11.17 -7.27 -15.10
C LYS A 41 12.10 -6.09 -14.80
N ASN A 42 12.49 -5.92 -13.54
CA ASN A 42 13.39 -4.83 -13.13
C ASN A 42 14.82 -5.01 -13.65
N GLN A 43 15.31 -6.25 -13.78
CA GLN A 43 16.61 -6.50 -14.41
C GLN A 43 16.61 -6.23 -15.91
N ALA A 44 15.50 -6.49 -16.61
CA ALA A 44 15.37 -6.11 -18.02
C ALA A 44 15.53 -4.60 -18.19
N ALA A 45 14.95 -3.81 -17.28
CA ALA A 45 15.07 -2.36 -17.27
C ALA A 45 16.52 -1.84 -17.09
N ILE A 46 17.39 -2.59 -16.38
CA ILE A 46 18.82 -2.26 -16.25
C ILE A 46 19.62 -2.60 -17.51
N LYS A 47 19.24 -3.66 -18.24
CA LYS A 47 19.99 -4.14 -19.42
C LYS A 47 19.85 -3.22 -20.64
N GLU A 48 18.83 -2.37 -20.67
CA GLU A 48 18.61 -1.41 -21.74
C GLU A 48 19.59 -0.22 -21.64
N LYS A 49 20.74 -0.34 -22.33
CA LYS A 49 21.74 0.75 -22.42
C LYS A 49 21.17 1.98 -23.15
N GLY A 50 21.65 3.17 -22.78
CA GLY A 50 21.25 4.43 -23.41
C GLY A 50 19.82 4.87 -23.10
N THR A 51 19.23 4.35 -22.04
CA THR A 51 17.89 4.74 -21.58
C THR A 51 17.94 5.66 -20.38
N TYR A 52 16.98 6.57 -20.28
CA TYR A 52 16.72 7.38 -19.09
C TYR A 52 15.93 6.53 -18.09
N ARG A 53 16.52 6.26 -16.92
CA ARG A 53 16.00 5.30 -15.93
C ARG A 53 15.23 6.00 -14.82
N ILE A 54 13.97 5.65 -14.70
CA ILE A 54 13.07 6.15 -13.66
C ILE A 54 12.80 5.03 -12.66
N LEU A 55 13.17 5.24 -11.39
CA LEU A 55 12.86 4.35 -10.29
C LEU A 55 11.58 4.80 -9.60
N CYS A 56 10.55 3.96 -9.62
CA CYS A 56 9.27 4.19 -8.97
C CYS A 56 9.22 3.47 -7.62
N LEU A 57 9.07 4.22 -6.53
CA LEU A 57 8.98 3.70 -5.16
C LEU A 57 7.62 4.00 -4.56
N GLY A 58 7.03 3.05 -3.86
CA GLY A 58 5.77 3.33 -3.19
C GLY A 58 5.13 2.10 -2.57
N ASP A 59 3.87 2.26 -2.19
CA ASP A 59 3.07 1.19 -1.61
C ASP A 59 2.24 0.42 -2.67
N SER A 60 1.11 -0.16 -2.26
CA SER A 60 0.18 -0.87 -3.13
C SER A 60 -0.38 0.01 -4.26
N THR A 61 -0.37 1.33 -4.10
CA THR A 61 -0.76 2.29 -5.14
C THR A 61 0.26 2.38 -6.28
N THR A 62 1.49 1.91 -6.06
CA THR A 62 2.56 1.91 -7.06
C THR A 62 2.79 0.53 -7.67
N GLU A 63 2.75 -0.54 -6.88
CA GLU A 63 3.09 -1.90 -7.31
C GLU A 63 2.24 -2.41 -8.49
N ASN A 64 2.87 -2.56 -9.66
CA ASN A 64 2.26 -2.94 -10.93
C ASN A 64 1.06 -2.07 -11.34
N GLN A 65 0.99 -0.82 -10.87
CA GLN A 65 -0.11 0.11 -11.17
C GLN A 65 0.33 1.12 -12.23
N TRP A 66 0.60 2.36 -11.85
CA TRP A 66 0.96 3.45 -12.77
C TRP A 66 2.35 3.33 -13.45
N PRO A 67 3.39 2.66 -12.91
CA PRO A 67 4.72 2.67 -13.54
C PRO A 67 4.78 2.07 -14.96
N PRO A 68 4.10 0.94 -15.28
CA PRO A 68 4.01 0.44 -16.65
C PRO A 68 3.39 1.44 -17.63
N TYR A 69 2.31 2.12 -17.22
CA TYR A 69 1.65 3.15 -18.06
C TYR A 69 2.53 4.38 -18.24
N LEU A 70 3.29 4.78 -17.21
CA LEU A 70 4.28 5.85 -17.32
C LEU A 70 5.32 5.51 -18.40
N LYS A 71 5.84 4.27 -18.40
CA LYS A 71 6.79 3.82 -19.44
C LYS A 71 6.18 3.92 -20.83
N GLU A 72 4.94 3.47 -20.99
CA GLU A 72 4.24 3.48 -22.28
C GLU A 72 4.03 4.91 -22.78
N ILE A 73 3.50 5.79 -21.93
CA ILE A 73 3.24 7.19 -22.28
C ILE A 73 4.53 7.90 -22.66
N LEU A 74 5.59 7.80 -21.86
CA LEU A 74 6.85 8.48 -22.13
C LEU A 74 7.56 7.99 -23.40
N ASN A 75 7.44 6.70 -23.73
CA ASN A 75 8.05 6.16 -24.95
C ASN A 75 7.14 6.29 -26.19
N LYS A 76 5.87 6.69 -26.01
CA LYS A 76 4.97 7.02 -27.12
C LYS A 76 5.26 8.41 -27.66
N GLU A 77 5.69 9.32 -26.79
CA GLU A 77 6.14 10.66 -27.18
C GLU A 77 7.52 10.57 -27.84
N ASP A 78 7.69 11.19 -29.02
CA ASP A 78 8.98 11.24 -29.72
C ASP A 78 9.87 12.35 -29.13
N LEU A 79 10.40 12.08 -27.94
CA LEU A 79 11.27 13.01 -27.20
C LEU A 79 12.76 12.85 -27.53
N GLY A 80 13.11 11.95 -28.46
CA GLY A 80 14.50 11.57 -28.74
C GLY A 80 15.21 10.86 -27.57
N ILE A 81 14.49 10.52 -26.51
CA ILE A 81 14.99 9.84 -25.30
C ILE A 81 14.16 8.58 -25.12
N LYS A 82 14.84 7.45 -24.92
CA LYS A 82 14.18 6.19 -24.56
C LYS A 82 14.10 6.06 -23.05
N PHE A 83 12.92 5.81 -22.51
CA PHE A 83 12.68 5.70 -21.08
C PHE A 83 12.59 4.24 -20.62
N SER A 84 13.28 3.95 -19.51
CA SER A 84 13.19 2.67 -18.79
C SER A 84 12.62 2.93 -17.40
N VAL A 85 11.55 2.24 -17.04
CA VAL A 85 10.86 2.43 -15.75
C VAL A 85 11.04 1.17 -14.91
N ILE A 86 11.43 1.36 -13.65
CA ILE A 86 11.69 0.31 -12.67
C ILE A 86 10.64 0.42 -11.58
N ASP A 87 9.81 -0.61 -11.45
CA ASP A 87 8.76 -0.64 -10.45
C ASP A 87 9.27 -1.35 -9.18
N LYS A 88 9.44 -0.56 -8.13
CA LYS A 88 9.79 -1.01 -6.79
C LYS A 88 8.69 -0.67 -5.78
N GLY A 89 7.46 -0.51 -6.26
CA GLY A 89 6.27 -0.48 -5.42
C GLY A 89 6.13 -1.78 -4.62
N ARG A 90 5.70 -1.67 -3.36
CA ARG A 90 5.52 -2.82 -2.47
C ARG A 90 4.25 -2.68 -1.65
N SER A 91 3.30 -3.57 -1.87
CA SER A 91 2.08 -3.62 -1.07
C SER A 91 2.35 -3.74 0.42
N CYS A 92 1.50 -3.09 1.22
CA CYS A 92 1.58 -3.06 2.67
C CYS A 92 2.93 -2.57 3.22
N THR A 93 3.66 -1.76 2.45
CA THR A 93 4.86 -1.05 2.93
C THR A 93 4.50 0.33 3.45
N ASN A 94 5.40 0.95 4.21
CA ASN A 94 5.30 2.32 4.70
C ASN A 94 6.55 3.13 4.32
N THR A 95 6.53 4.43 4.58
CA THR A 95 7.63 5.34 4.27
C THR A 95 8.95 4.93 4.94
N MET A 96 8.92 4.44 6.18
CA MET A 96 10.13 3.97 6.87
C MET A 96 10.79 2.80 6.14
N HIS A 97 9.99 1.86 5.62
CA HIS A 97 10.50 0.76 4.82
C HIS A 97 11.06 1.20 3.47
N ILE A 98 10.37 2.12 2.80
CA ILE A 98 10.86 2.68 1.53
C ILE A 98 12.21 3.39 1.75
N MET A 99 12.33 4.16 2.83
CA MET A 99 13.57 4.86 3.18
C MET A 99 14.71 3.89 3.49
N ALA A 100 14.44 2.81 4.24
CA ALA A 100 15.45 1.82 4.60
C ALA A 100 16.04 1.07 3.38
N GLU A 101 15.27 0.94 2.29
CA GLU A 101 15.73 0.28 1.06
C GLU A 101 16.22 1.26 -0.01
N LEU A 102 16.08 2.58 0.22
CA LEU A 102 16.32 3.62 -0.78
C LEU A 102 17.76 3.59 -1.31
N GLU A 103 18.74 3.64 -0.41
CA GLU A 103 20.17 3.65 -0.79
C GLU A 103 20.56 2.41 -1.58
N GLN A 104 20.09 1.23 -1.14
CA GLN A 104 20.33 -0.02 -1.84
C GLN A 104 19.73 0.02 -3.26
N ASN A 105 18.49 0.50 -3.40
CA ASN A 105 17.83 0.59 -4.70
C ASN A 105 18.54 1.59 -5.62
N ILE A 106 18.97 2.75 -5.12
CA ILE A 106 19.74 3.72 -5.90
C ILE A 106 21.07 3.09 -6.37
N SER A 107 21.79 2.41 -5.48
CA SER A 107 23.05 1.76 -5.83
C SER A 107 22.87 0.62 -6.85
N GLU A 108 21.81 -0.18 -6.71
CA GLU A 108 21.53 -1.35 -7.57
C GLU A 108 21.10 -0.92 -8.98
N TYR A 109 20.17 0.03 -9.07
CA TYR A 109 19.51 0.41 -10.33
C TYR A 109 20.15 1.63 -11.01
N LYS A 110 20.92 2.43 -10.26
CA LYS A 110 21.55 3.68 -10.70
C LYS A 110 20.58 4.59 -11.49
N PRO A 111 19.38 4.89 -10.96
CA PRO A 111 18.37 5.65 -11.71
C PRO A 111 18.82 7.09 -11.98
N ASP A 112 18.28 7.67 -13.04
CA ASP A 112 18.44 9.09 -13.39
C ASP A 112 17.36 9.96 -12.71
N MET A 113 16.21 9.36 -12.38
CA MET A 113 15.11 9.97 -11.63
C MET A 113 14.49 8.97 -10.66
N VAL A 114 14.06 9.45 -9.49
CA VAL A 114 13.25 8.68 -8.54
C VAL A 114 11.89 9.36 -8.39
N ILE A 115 10.81 8.61 -8.58
CA ILE A 115 9.43 9.06 -8.34
C ILE A 115 8.87 8.23 -7.19
N THR A 116 8.19 8.87 -6.25
CA THR A 116 7.62 8.14 -5.13
C THR A 116 6.19 8.54 -4.76
N MET A 117 5.37 7.53 -4.43
CA MET A 117 4.03 7.68 -3.89
C MET A 117 3.92 6.86 -2.60
N MET A 118 3.84 7.54 -1.46
CA MET A 118 3.89 6.93 -0.14
C MET A 118 2.99 7.69 0.85
N GLY A 119 2.81 7.13 2.05
CA GLY A 119 2.14 7.81 3.16
C GLY A 119 0.73 7.29 3.50
N VAL A 120 0.12 6.44 2.66
CA VAL A 120 -1.20 5.87 2.95
C VAL A 120 -1.14 4.90 4.14
N ASN A 121 -0.03 4.16 4.26
CA ASN A 121 0.16 3.13 5.29
C ASN A 121 0.93 3.61 6.52
N ASP A 122 1.36 4.88 6.56
CA ASP A 122 2.22 5.40 7.64
C ASP A 122 1.49 5.53 8.97
N GLY A 123 0.17 5.67 8.96
CA GLY A 123 -0.67 5.64 10.16
C GLY A 123 -1.09 4.23 10.61
N GLY A 124 -0.70 3.17 9.87
CA GLY A 124 -1.18 1.80 10.08
C GLY A 124 -0.24 0.92 10.89
N TYR A 125 -0.80 -0.16 11.46
CA TYR A 125 -0.18 -1.26 12.23
C TYR A 125 0.94 -2.08 11.50
N TYR A 126 1.55 -1.52 10.44
CA TYR A 126 2.49 -2.23 9.57
C TYR A 126 3.96 -2.16 10.04
N SER A 127 4.23 -1.54 11.19
CA SER A 127 5.58 -1.41 11.77
C SER A 127 6.18 -2.72 12.32
N ASP A 128 5.37 -3.77 12.52
CA ASP A 128 5.78 -4.94 13.34
C ASP A 128 6.28 -6.17 12.57
N ILE A 129 6.32 -6.13 11.24
CA ILE A 129 6.59 -7.35 10.44
C ILE A 129 8.08 -7.70 10.37
N THR A 130 8.99 -6.79 10.77
CA THR A 130 10.43 -6.90 10.46
C THR A 130 11.33 -7.26 11.64
N ASN A 131 10.81 -7.27 12.87
CA ASN A 131 11.55 -7.74 14.05
C ASN A 131 11.34 -9.24 14.37
N ILE A 132 10.97 -10.05 13.37
CA ILE A 132 10.76 -11.48 13.60
C ILE A 132 12.11 -12.20 13.53
N ARG A 133 12.66 -12.59 14.69
CA ARG A 133 13.88 -13.39 14.78
C ARG A 133 13.77 -14.69 13.95
N PRO A 134 14.82 -15.09 13.22
CA PRO A 134 14.83 -16.37 12.50
C PRO A 134 14.58 -17.53 13.47
N GLY A 135 13.78 -18.52 13.06
CA GLY A 135 13.45 -19.69 13.88
C GLY A 135 12.20 -19.57 14.77
N THR A 136 11.54 -18.41 14.84
CA THR A 136 10.25 -18.30 15.56
C THR A 136 9.08 -18.84 14.74
N LEU A 137 8.06 -19.39 15.40
CA LEU A 137 6.79 -19.81 14.76
C LEU A 137 6.10 -18.67 13.98
N LYS A 138 6.39 -17.42 14.35
CA LYS A 138 5.93 -16.20 13.65
C LYS A 138 6.47 -16.06 12.23
N ASN A 139 7.51 -16.81 11.85
CA ASN A 139 8.05 -16.85 10.49
C ASN A 139 7.23 -17.72 9.54
N LEU A 140 6.38 -18.61 10.04
CA LEU A 140 5.54 -19.45 9.18
C LEU A 140 4.50 -18.57 8.47
N ARG A 141 4.39 -18.71 7.14
CA ARG A 141 3.38 -17.98 6.35
C ARG A 141 1.98 -18.41 6.75
N ILE A 142 1.80 -19.68 7.10
CA ILE A 142 0.56 -20.19 7.67
C ILE A 142 0.15 -19.45 8.95
N TYR A 143 1.09 -19.21 9.87
CA TYR A 143 0.80 -18.45 11.09
C TYR A 143 0.31 -17.03 10.76
N LYS A 144 0.98 -16.35 9.81
CA LYS A 144 0.57 -15.01 9.35
C LYS A 144 -0.82 -15.03 8.73
N LEU A 145 -1.13 -16.03 7.92
CA LEU A 145 -2.44 -16.22 7.31
C LEU A 145 -3.53 -16.41 8.38
N PHE A 146 -3.32 -17.32 9.35
CA PHE A 146 -4.26 -17.51 10.45
C PHE A 146 -4.42 -16.26 11.32
N LYS A 147 -3.33 -15.53 11.59
CA LYS A 147 -3.37 -14.25 12.31
C LYS A 147 -4.24 -13.24 11.56
N MET A 148 -4.08 -13.12 10.25
CA MET A 148 -4.90 -12.22 9.43
C MET A 148 -6.38 -12.61 9.49
N ILE A 149 -6.71 -13.89 9.28
CA ILE A 149 -8.10 -14.38 9.34
C ILE A 149 -8.71 -14.09 10.72
N PHE A 150 -7.97 -14.37 11.80
CA PHE A 150 -8.46 -14.14 13.16
C PHE A 150 -8.69 -12.66 13.46
N LEU A 151 -7.78 -11.79 13.02
CA LEU A 151 -7.94 -10.34 13.14
C LEU A 151 -9.17 -9.86 12.36
N SER A 152 -9.35 -10.31 11.12
CA SER A 152 -10.52 -9.96 10.31
C SER A 152 -11.84 -10.41 10.92
N ILE A 153 -11.88 -11.54 11.63
CA ILE A 153 -13.07 -12.00 12.36
C ILE A 153 -13.30 -11.15 13.63
N LYS A 154 -12.23 -10.82 14.37
CA LYS A 154 -12.31 -10.04 15.60
C LYS A 154 -12.78 -8.61 15.35
N ASP A 155 -12.34 -7.98 14.26
CA ASP A 155 -12.72 -6.61 13.93
C ASP A 155 -14.17 -6.51 13.49
N LYS A 156 -14.70 -7.53 12.77
CA LYS A 156 -16.14 -7.63 12.48
C LYS A 156 -17.02 -7.71 13.72
N ASN A 157 -16.55 -8.31 14.81
CA ASN A 157 -17.31 -8.39 16.06
C ASN A 157 -17.32 -7.07 16.86
N LYS A 158 -16.46 -6.10 16.53
CA LYS A 158 -16.47 -4.77 17.15
C LYS A 158 -17.44 -3.80 16.47
N GLU A 159 -17.72 -3.98 15.18
CA GLU A 159 -18.75 -3.19 14.47
C GLU A 159 -20.19 -3.52 14.91
N VAL A 160 -20.42 -4.63 15.62
CA VAL A 160 -21.76 -5.06 16.09
C VAL A 160 -22.14 -4.47 17.47
N GLN A 161 -21.35 -3.54 18.02
CA GLN A 161 -21.73 -2.74 19.21
C GLN A 161 -21.82 -1.24 18.89
N ALA A 162 -22.24 -0.86 17.68
CA ALA A 162 -22.76 0.49 17.47
C ALA A 162 -24.13 0.61 18.16
N ALA A 163 -24.29 1.65 18.98
CA ALA A 163 -25.44 1.89 19.87
C ALA A 163 -26.80 1.93 19.12
N PRO A 164 -27.94 1.71 19.83
CA PRO A 164 -29.26 1.71 19.22
C PRO A 164 -29.58 3.01 18.46
N ILE A 165 -30.09 2.85 17.24
CA ILE A 165 -30.36 3.89 16.22
C ILE A 165 -31.48 4.90 16.63
N GLU A 166 -32.11 4.75 17.80
CA GLU A 166 -33.21 5.64 18.21
C GLU A 166 -32.79 7.06 18.61
N SER A 167 -31.50 7.36 18.78
CA SER A 167 -31.02 8.71 19.09
C SER A 167 -30.62 9.56 17.87
N ILE A 168 -30.62 9.02 16.65
CA ILE A 168 -30.07 9.73 15.47
C ILE A 168 -31.14 10.48 14.65
N LYS A 169 -32.44 10.21 14.84
CA LYS A 169 -33.50 10.84 14.02
C LYS A 169 -33.72 12.33 14.26
N GLN A 170 -33.16 12.91 15.33
CA GLN A 170 -33.40 14.32 15.66
C GLN A 170 -32.31 15.27 15.12
N ASP A 171 -31.13 14.76 14.75
CA ASP A 171 -30.00 15.56 14.27
C ASP A 171 -29.81 15.57 12.74
N GLU A 172 -30.39 14.61 12.00
CA GLU A 172 -30.27 14.57 10.53
C GLU A 172 -30.93 15.78 9.85
N ASN A 173 -32.05 16.28 10.38
CA ASN A 173 -32.72 17.47 9.85
C ASN A 173 -31.95 18.79 10.07
N ILE A 174 -31.01 18.85 11.03
CA ILE A 174 -30.21 20.06 11.28
C ILE A 174 -28.94 20.04 10.43
N LEU A 175 -28.34 18.87 10.21
CA LEU A 175 -27.13 18.74 9.41
C LEU A 175 -27.42 18.92 7.92
N GLU A 176 -28.46 18.29 7.36
CA GLU A 176 -28.73 18.34 5.91
C GLU A 176 -29.01 19.78 5.41
N ILE A 177 -29.67 20.60 6.25
CA ILE A 177 -29.93 22.03 5.97
C ILE A 177 -28.65 22.88 6.08
N SER A 178 -27.66 22.45 6.89
CA SER A 178 -26.36 23.12 7.04
C SER A 178 -25.43 22.84 5.86
N TRP A 179 -25.30 21.57 5.46
CA TRP A 179 -24.40 21.15 4.38
C TRP A 179 -24.82 21.71 3.02
N GLU A 180 -26.12 21.75 2.69
CA GLU A 180 -26.57 22.33 1.42
C GLU A 180 -26.39 23.87 1.36
N LYS A 181 -26.58 24.57 2.49
CA LYS A 181 -26.37 26.03 2.55
C LYS A 181 -24.88 26.39 2.47
N GLU A 182 -24.01 25.59 3.07
CA GLU A 182 -22.57 25.80 3.05
C GLU A 182 -21.95 25.40 1.70
N ALA A 183 -22.44 24.33 1.07
CA ALA A 183 -22.07 23.96 -0.30
C ALA A 183 -22.45 25.06 -1.30
N ARG A 184 -23.68 25.59 -1.27
CA ARG A 184 -24.09 26.68 -2.18
C ARG A 184 -23.31 27.98 -1.96
N ASN A 185 -22.90 28.27 -0.72
CA ASN A 185 -22.09 29.45 -0.42
C ASN A 185 -20.61 29.28 -0.80
N ASN A 186 -20.04 28.08 -0.70
CA ASN A 186 -18.64 27.82 -1.08
C ASN A 186 -18.45 27.70 -2.60
N THR A 187 -19.40 27.13 -3.33
CA THR A 187 -19.32 27.05 -4.81
C THR A 187 -19.43 28.43 -5.47
N LYS A 188 -20.09 29.40 -4.83
CA LYS A 188 -20.14 30.80 -5.30
C LYS A 188 -18.92 31.64 -4.92
N LYS A 189 -18.09 31.20 -3.96
CA LYS A 189 -17.04 32.05 -3.37
C LYS A 189 -15.61 31.64 -3.69
N ASN A 190 -15.35 30.43 -4.21
CA ASN A 190 -13.98 29.96 -4.48
C ASN A 190 -13.88 29.07 -5.74
N SER A 191 -14.25 29.59 -6.92
CA SER A 191 -13.73 29.04 -8.17
C SER A 191 -12.37 29.69 -8.47
N LEU A 192 -11.32 29.22 -7.80
CA LEU A 192 -9.95 29.55 -8.22
C LEU A 192 -9.67 28.79 -9.51
N THR A 193 -9.24 29.49 -10.55
CA THR A 193 -8.89 28.86 -11.82
C THR A 193 -7.59 28.08 -11.67
N SER A 194 -7.34 27.11 -12.56
CA SER A 194 -6.12 26.28 -12.53
C SER A 194 -4.85 27.11 -12.46
N ASP A 195 -4.84 28.29 -13.09
CA ASP A 195 -3.71 29.21 -13.13
C ASP A 195 -3.40 29.87 -11.77
N GLU A 196 -4.43 30.16 -10.96
CA GLU A 196 -4.24 30.72 -9.61
C GLU A 196 -3.70 29.67 -8.63
N LEU A 197 -4.02 28.40 -8.88
CA LEU A 197 -3.49 27.27 -8.10
C LEU A 197 -2.01 27.05 -8.40
N TYR A 198 -1.60 27.16 -9.68
CA TYR A 198 -0.20 27.13 -10.08
C TYR A 198 0.61 28.32 -9.53
N ALA A 199 0.02 29.52 -9.46
CA ALA A 199 0.68 30.69 -8.89
C ALA A 199 0.95 30.55 -7.38
N LYS A 200 0.01 29.95 -6.63
CA LYS A 200 0.19 29.68 -5.18
C LYS A 200 1.25 28.61 -4.91
N LEU A 201 1.33 27.57 -5.74
CA LEU A 201 2.37 26.54 -5.64
C LEU A 201 3.77 27.08 -5.98
N GLN A 202 3.87 28.07 -6.87
CA GLN A 202 5.13 28.77 -7.16
C GLN A 202 5.59 29.65 -5.98
N GLN A 203 4.65 30.20 -5.20
CA GLN A 203 4.97 30.99 -4.00
C GLN A 203 5.39 30.13 -2.80
N SER A 204 4.95 28.87 -2.69
CA SER A 204 5.30 27.97 -1.58
C SER A 204 6.66 27.27 -1.73
N LYS A 205 7.60 27.86 -2.48
CA LYS A 205 8.98 27.36 -2.64
C LYS A 205 9.80 27.52 -1.35
N SER A 206 9.41 26.78 -0.30
CA SER A 206 10.22 26.32 0.84
C SER A 206 9.38 25.64 1.94
N GLY A 207 8.19 25.09 1.61
CA GLY A 207 7.28 24.57 2.62
C GLY A 207 7.87 23.42 3.43
N SER A 208 8.03 23.63 4.74
CA SER A 208 8.46 22.59 5.68
C SER A 208 7.41 21.48 5.78
N ALA A 209 7.82 20.29 6.20
CA ALA A 209 6.93 19.12 6.33
C ALA A 209 5.64 19.41 7.13
N ASP A 210 5.68 20.36 8.08
CA ASP A 210 4.53 20.77 8.88
C ASP A 210 3.44 21.46 8.06
N GLU A 211 3.81 22.15 6.98
CA GLU A 211 2.87 22.84 6.10
C GLU A 211 2.05 21.82 5.28
N TYR A 212 2.71 20.76 4.79
CA TYR A 212 2.04 19.63 4.13
C TYR A 212 1.12 18.86 5.09
N ILE A 213 1.53 18.67 6.34
CA ILE A 213 0.70 18.02 7.36
C ILE A 213 -0.53 18.88 7.68
N SER A 214 -0.36 20.21 7.72
CA SER A 214 -1.47 21.15 7.93
C SER A 214 -2.47 21.15 6.78
N MET A 215 -2.00 21.12 5.54
CA MET A 215 -2.87 21.02 4.35
C MET A 215 -3.63 19.69 4.38
N ARG A 216 -2.97 18.57 4.68
CA ARG A 216 -3.64 17.26 4.78
C ARG A 216 -4.76 17.24 5.82
N ARG A 217 -4.57 17.85 7.00
CA ARG A 217 -5.66 17.99 7.99
C ARG A 217 -6.80 18.81 7.42
N ASN A 218 -6.50 19.94 6.79
CA ASN A 218 -7.50 20.83 6.22
C ASN A 218 -8.33 20.15 5.11
N TYR A 219 -7.71 19.32 4.27
CA TYR A 219 -8.45 18.53 3.25
C TYR A 219 -9.31 17.42 3.84
N ARG A 220 -8.86 16.77 4.92
CA ARG A 220 -9.67 15.77 5.65
C ARG A 220 -10.87 16.43 6.31
N ASP A 221 -10.67 17.57 6.94
CA ASP A 221 -11.71 18.30 7.66
C ASP A 221 -12.73 18.96 6.70
N GLN A 222 -12.36 19.15 5.43
CA GLN A 222 -13.26 19.57 4.34
C GLN A 222 -14.01 18.41 3.64
N GLY A 223 -13.89 17.17 4.13
CA GLY A 223 -14.64 16.02 3.59
C GLY A 223 -14.28 15.65 2.16
N LYS A 224 -13.08 16.00 1.68
CA LYS A 224 -12.62 15.74 0.30
C LYS A 224 -11.84 14.41 0.14
N TYR A 225 -12.11 13.44 1.01
CA TYR A 225 -11.64 12.05 0.91
C TYR A 225 -12.77 11.08 1.22
#